data_AF-A0A2X2LPG9-F1
#
_entry.id   AF-A0A2X2LPG9-F1
#
_cell.length_a   1.000
_cell.length_b   1.000
_cell.length_c   1.000
_cell.angle_alpha   90.00
_cell.angle_beta   90.00
_cell.angle_gamma   90.00
#
_symmetry.space_group_name_H-M   'P 1'
#
loop_
_entity.id
_entity.type
_entity.pdbx_description
1 polymer ?
#
loop_
_entity_poly.entity_id
_entity_poly.type
_entity_poly.pdbx_seq_one_letter_code
_entity_poly.pdbx_strand_id
1 'polypeptide(L)'
;MLIKTIQIRNIGIALGVLFFGNSYAQQKIEVLNFGTFHMSYTPDAHKVEFDEKDQKNRRETYHVAKLLADFKPTIICVEVIPEKNKELNSDYRSFIDDKSHKAKFGGEIALIAYEVGKLAGVKTIYGIDEQQTAAYNYNIANELENQVDTVTYKNYMGKIMKEFTHIDQLSILDKLKVFNHKETLQKFINVNADILTYSSTKGNFEGADEATKFYGRNLRILSNLNQIPVTAQDRILLITGATHAAFLGEFLQRSPKYKLVEVAEYLQ
;
A
#
# COMPACT_ATOMS: atom_id res chain seq x y z
N MET A 1 11.72 5.56 -69.67
CA MET A 1 10.55 5.39 -68.79
C MET A 1 10.87 6.09 -67.48
N LEU A 2 10.03 7.05 -67.07
CA LEU A 2 10.19 7.96 -65.92
C LEU A 2 10.37 7.16 -64.59
N ILE A 3 10.99 7.67 -63.52
CA ILE A 3 10.44 8.69 -62.59
C ILE A 3 11.55 9.28 -61.68
N LYS A 4 11.52 10.62 -61.59
CA LYS A 4 11.86 11.60 -60.54
C LYS A 4 12.69 11.21 -59.29
N THR A 5 13.67 12.08 -59.05
CA THR A 5 14.24 12.53 -57.77
C THR A 5 13.19 12.86 -56.71
N ILE A 6 13.45 12.59 -55.41
CA ILE A 6 13.06 13.42 -54.24
C ILE A 6 13.92 13.04 -53.00
N GLN A 7 14.36 14.09 -52.30
CA GLN A 7 15.14 14.14 -51.05
C GLN A 7 14.36 13.65 -49.81
N ILE A 8 15.06 13.10 -48.80
CA ILE A 8 14.71 13.23 -47.37
C ILE A 8 16.04 13.28 -46.56
N ARG A 9 16.53 14.48 -46.26
CA ARG A 9 16.53 15.18 -44.94
C ARG A 9 17.42 14.57 -43.86
N ASN A 10 18.45 15.35 -43.52
CA ASN A 10 19.17 15.46 -42.25
C ASN A 10 18.41 14.89 -41.05
N ILE A 11 18.88 13.77 -40.50
CA ILE A 11 18.64 13.40 -39.10
C ILE A 11 19.91 13.78 -38.35
N GLY A 12 19.99 15.05 -37.98
CA GLY A 12 20.93 15.48 -36.95
C GLY A 12 20.48 14.86 -35.63
N ILE A 13 21.20 13.85 -35.16
CA ILE A 13 21.10 13.38 -33.78
C ILE A 13 21.73 14.47 -32.92
N ALA A 14 20.94 15.47 -32.54
CA ALA A 14 21.27 16.39 -31.48
C ALA A 14 20.95 15.71 -30.13
N LEU A 15 21.85 14.78 -29.76
CA LEU A 15 22.10 14.42 -28.36
C LEU A 15 22.68 15.67 -27.69
N GLY A 16 21.82 16.55 -27.16
CA GLY A 16 22.31 17.82 -26.64
C GLY A 16 21.24 18.80 -26.21
N VAL A 17 20.42 18.42 -25.24
CA VAL A 17 19.94 19.41 -24.25
C VAL A 17 20.16 18.81 -22.87
N LEU A 18 21.38 19.02 -22.36
CA LEU A 18 21.64 19.17 -20.94
C LEU A 18 20.71 20.30 -20.46
N PHE A 19 19.57 19.94 -19.89
CA PHE A 19 18.81 20.89 -19.08
C PHE A 19 19.62 21.18 -17.81
N PHE A 20 20.54 22.13 -17.92
CA PHE A 20 20.92 23.00 -16.80
C PHE A 20 19.71 23.89 -16.48
N GLY A 21 18.62 23.26 -16.03
CA GLY A 21 17.66 23.94 -15.20
C GLY A 21 18.28 23.96 -13.80
N ASN A 22 18.47 25.14 -13.23
CA ASN A 22 18.62 25.29 -11.78
C ASN A 22 17.47 24.53 -11.13
N SER A 23 17.72 23.27 -10.79
CA SER A 23 16.80 22.48 -10.01
C SER A 23 16.95 23.06 -8.63
N TYR A 24 16.10 24.03 -8.30
CA TYR A 24 15.57 24.05 -6.94
C TYR A 24 15.09 22.63 -6.71
N ALA A 25 15.89 21.82 -6.01
CA ALA A 25 15.50 20.48 -5.65
C ALA A 25 14.22 20.65 -4.84
N GLN A 26 13.08 20.46 -5.49
CA GLN A 26 11.79 20.61 -4.83
C GLN A 26 11.84 19.67 -3.64
N GLN A 27 11.76 20.25 -2.43
CA GLN A 27 11.82 19.47 -1.21
C GLN A 27 10.68 18.45 -1.26
N LYS A 28 11.07 17.18 -1.38
CA LYS A 28 10.11 16.07 -1.48
C LYS A 28 9.43 15.88 -0.14
N ILE A 29 8.14 15.58 -0.21
CA ILE A 29 7.29 15.37 0.97
C ILE A 29 7.62 14.00 1.54
N GLU A 30 7.89 13.93 2.84
CA GLU A 30 8.24 12.69 3.50
C GLU A 30 7.00 11.82 3.70
N VAL A 31 7.10 10.55 3.32
CA VAL A 31 6.03 9.56 3.43
C VAL A 31 6.54 8.35 4.20
N LEU A 32 5.92 8.07 5.35
CA LEU A 32 6.07 6.82 6.07
C LEU A 32 4.97 5.88 5.61
N ASN A 33 5.33 4.88 4.81
CA ASN A 33 4.39 3.94 4.21
C ASN A 33 4.28 2.66 5.06
N PHE A 34 3.34 2.64 5.99
CA PHE A 34 3.18 1.59 6.98
C PHE A 34 2.11 0.57 6.56
N GLY A 35 2.54 -0.67 6.35
CA GLY A 35 1.71 -1.83 6.10
C GLY A 35 1.21 -2.48 7.40
N THR A 36 -0.07 -2.80 7.45
CA THR A 36 -0.72 -3.51 8.57
C THR A 36 -1.39 -4.80 8.10
N PHE A 37 -1.78 -5.65 9.04
CA PHE A 37 -2.83 -6.64 8.84
C PHE A 37 -4.17 -6.07 9.31
N HIS A 38 -5.28 -6.64 8.83
CA HIS A 38 -6.61 -6.24 9.29
C HIS A 38 -6.82 -6.68 10.74
N MET A 39 -7.10 -5.71 11.61
CA MET A 39 -7.38 -5.95 13.04
C MET A 39 -8.88 -6.07 13.32
N SER A 40 -9.71 -6.01 12.28
CA SER A 40 -11.14 -6.25 12.33
C SER A 40 -11.55 -7.30 11.29
N TYR A 41 -12.86 -7.53 11.13
CA TYR A 41 -13.36 -8.43 10.08
C TYR A 41 -12.81 -8.06 8.69
N THR A 42 -12.29 -9.06 7.98
CA THR A 42 -11.85 -8.98 6.58
C THR A 42 -12.35 -10.21 5.80
N PRO A 43 -12.72 -10.05 4.51
CA PRO A 43 -13.02 -11.17 3.62
C PRO A 43 -11.76 -11.88 3.09
N ASP A 44 -10.56 -11.44 3.45
CA ASP A 44 -9.30 -12.00 2.93
C ASP A 44 -9.15 -13.49 3.23
N ALA A 45 -8.64 -14.23 2.24
CA ALA A 45 -8.39 -15.66 2.35
C ALA A 45 -7.36 -16.01 3.43
N HIS A 46 -6.39 -15.13 3.65
CA HIS A 46 -5.35 -15.26 4.67
C HIS A 46 -5.44 -14.09 5.65
N LYS A 47 -6.07 -14.34 6.79
CA LYS A 47 -6.26 -13.35 7.86
C LYS A 47 -5.44 -13.71 9.09
N VAL A 48 -4.96 -12.68 9.78
CA VAL A 48 -4.30 -12.82 11.09
C VAL A 48 -5.38 -12.88 12.16
N GLU A 49 -5.26 -13.80 13.11
CA GLU A 49 -6.19 -13.84 14.24
C GLU A 49 -5.95 -12.64 15.17
N PHE A 50 -7.02 -11.92 15.49
CA PHE A 50 -6.95 -10.72 16.31
C PHE A 50 -8.25 -10.49 17.10
N ASP A 51 -8.11 -10.16 18.39
CA ASP A 51 -9.23 -9.72 19.24
C ASP A 51 -9.02 -8.25 19.63
N GLU A 52 -9.88 -7.36 19.13
CA GLU A 52 -9.87 -5.92 19.39
C GLU A 52 -10.20 -5.57 20.86
N LYS A 53 -10.83 -6.49 21.60
CA LYS A 53 -11.20 -6.29 23.01
C LYS A 53 -10.13 -6.78 23.97
N ASP A 54 -9.20 -7.62 23.50
CA ASP A 54 -8.12 -8.12 24.34
C ASP A 54 -7.21 -6.98 24.81
N GLN A 55 -6.92 -6.95 26.10
CA GLN A 55 -6.15 -5.86 26.71
C GLN A 55 -4.69 -5.87 26.29
N LYS A 56 -4.10 -7.05 26.04
CA LYS A 56 -2.72 -7.16 25.58
C LYS A 56 -2.61 -6.62 24.16
N ASN A 57 -3.52 -7.00 23.27
CA ASN A 57 -3.58 -6.50 21.90
C ASN A 57 -3.70 -4.97 21.87
N ARG A 58 -4.62 -4.38 22.66
CA ARG A 58 -4.77 -2.92 22.75
C ARG A 58 -3.51 -2.21 23.27
N ARG A 59 -2.80 -2.80 24.23
CA ARG A 59 -1.53 -2.24 24.74
C ARG A 59 -0.44 -2.29 23.68
N GLU A 60 -0.34 -3.39 22.93
CA GLU A 60 0.65 -3.55 21.87
C GLU A 60 0.37 -2.64 20.67
N THR A 61 -0.88 -2.51 20.21
CA THR A 61 -1.23 -1.57 19.13
C THR A 61 -1.01 -0.12 19.56
N TYR A 62 -1.33 0.23 20.81
CA TYR A 62 -1.02 1.56 21.34
C TYR A 62 0.49 1.81 21.45
N HIS A 63 1.29 0.78 21.75
CA HIS A 63 2.74 0.89 21.71
C HIS A 63 3.23 1.21 20.30
N VAL A 64 2.74 0.50 19.28
CA VAL A 64 3.03 0.78 17.86
C VAL A 64 2.61 2.20 17.50
N ALA A 65 1.43 2.66 17.93
CA ALA A 65 0.96 4.01 17.67
C ALA A 65 1.91 5.09 18.23
N LYS A 66 2.49 4.86 19.42
CA LYS A 66 3.52 5.77 19.96
C LYS A 66 4.77 5.82 19.09
N LEU A 67 5.28 4.66 18.66
CA LEU A 67 6.46 4.60 17.81
C LEU A 67 6.24 5.29 16.46
N LEU A 68 5.07 5.10 15.85
CA LEU A 68 4.68 5.80 14.62
C LEU A 68 4.44 7.31 14.84
N ALA A 69 4.01 7.73 16.03
CA ALA A 69 3.86 9.15 16.36
C ALA A 69 5.20 9.90 16.44
N ASP A 70 6.32 9.20 16.67
CA ASP A 70 7.67 9.79 16.64
C ASP A 70 8.07 10.25 15.23
N PHE A 71 7.41 9.73 14.18
CA PHE A 71 7.51 10.28 12.83
C PHE A 71 6.93 11.69 12.73
N LYS A 72 6.13 12.15 13.71
CA LYS A 72 5.45 13.45 13.72
C LYS A 72 4.63 13.69 12.45
N PRO A 73 3.72 12.77 12.08
CA PRO A 73 2.87 12.99 10.92
C PRO A 73 2.04 14.26 11.09
N THR A 74 1.86 15.00 9.99
CA THR A 74 0.89 16.10 9.89
C THR A 74 -0.39 15.65 9.18
N ILE A 75 -0.29 14.56 8.41
CA ILE A 75 -1.38 13.95 7.64
C ILE A 75 -1.32 12.44 7.85
N ILE A 76 -2.47 11.81 8.08
CA ILE A 76 -2.61 10.35 8.12
C ILE A 76 -3.57 9.94 7.00
N CYS A 77 -3.19 8.92 6.24
CA CYS A 77 -4.05 8.33 5.22
C CYS A 77 -4.37 6.87 5.57
N VAL A 78 -5.61 6.45 5.35
CA VAL A 78 -6.12 5.10 5.67
C VAL A 78 -6.86 4.47 4.51
N GLU A 79 -7.04 3.15 4.57
CA GLU A 79 -7.80 2.36 3.59
C GLU A 79 -9.33 2.53 3.77
N VAL A 80 -9.80 3.76 3.58
CA VAL A 80 -11.21 4.13 3.51
C VAL A 80 -11.44 4.90 2.21
N ILE A 81 -12.56 4.69 1.53
CA ILE A 81 -12.85 5.43 0.29
C ILE A 81 -13.02 6.94 0.58
N PRO A 82 -12.53 7.85 -0.29
CA PRO A 82 -12.57 9.30 -0.05
C PRO A 82 -13.96 9.88 0.25
N GLU A 83 -15.03 9.27 -0.28
CA GLU A 83 -16.42 9.69 -0.06
C GLU A 83 -16.82 9.63 1.42
N LYS A 84 -16.17 8.76 2.21
CA LYS A 84 -16.41 8.62 3.65
C LYS A 84 -15.58 9.57 4.51
N ASN A 85 -14.75 10.44 3.93
CA ASN A 85 -13.86 11.34 4.69
C ASN A 85 -14.60 12.23 5.70
N LYS A 86 -15.82 12.67 5.37
CA LYS A 86 -16.63 13.46 6.31
C LYS A 86 -17.02 12.64 7.54
N GLU A 87 -17.43 11.39 7.34
CA GLU A 87 -17.79 10.48 8.42
C GLU A 87 -16.56 10.08 9.24
N LEU A 88 -15.47 9.71 8.57
CA LEU A 88 -14.18 9.35 9.16
C LEU A 88 -13.67 10.44 10.11
N ASN A 89 -13.66 11.69 9.66
CA ASN A 89 -13.17 12.80 10.49
C ASN A 89 -14.14 13.18 11.61
N SER A 90 -15.44 12.94 11.44
CA SER A 90 -16.41 13.10 12.54
C SER A 90 -16.17 12.06 13.62
N ASP A 91 -15.97 10.80 13.22
CA ASP A 91 -15.71 9.69 14.13
C ASP A 91 -14.38 9.85 14.87
N TYR A 92 -13.32 10.26 14.15
CA TYR A 92 -12.02 10.57 14.74
C TYR A 92 -12.08 11.69 15.79
N ARG A 93 -12.82 12.78 15.53
CA ARG A 93 -13.00 13.86 16.52
C ARG A 93 -13.71 13.36 17.77
N SER A 94 -14.81 12.62 17.59
CA SER A 94 -15.52 12.00 18.73
C SER A 94 -14.62 11.06 19.53
N PHE A 95 -13.73 10.31 18.87
CA PHE A 95 -12.75 9.46 19.53
C PHE A 95 -11.74 10.25 20.40
N ILE A 96 -11.33 11.44 19.96
CA ILE A 96 -10.45 12.31 20.75
C ILE A 96 -11.18 12.91 21.94
N ASP A 97 -12.39 13.45 21.70
CA ASP A 97 -13.10 14.30 22.64
C ASP A 97 -13.85 13.51 23.73
N ASP A 98 -14.27 12.27 23.44
CA ASP A 98 -15.04 11.43 24.34
C ASP A 98 -14.40 10.05 24.52
N LYS A 99 -13.88 9.80 25.73
CA LYS A 99 -13.28 8.51 26.11
C LYS A 99 -14.25 7.33 26.08
N SER A 100 -15.56 7.59 26.11
CA SER A 100 -16.61 6.57 26.03
C SER A 100 -17.07 6.28 24.61
N HIS A 101 -16.65 7.11 23.64
CA HIS A 101 -17.00 6.95 22.24
C HIS A 101 -16.49 5.61 21.70
N LYS A 102 -17.36 4.92 20.97
CA LYS A 102 -17.00 3.69 20.25
C LYS A 102 -16.79 4.07 18.80
N ALA A 103 -15.54 3.98 18.34
CA ALA A 103 -15.17 4.29 16.97
C ALA A 103 -16.03 3.47 15.98
N LYS A 104 -16.58 4.15 14.98
CA LYS A 104 -17.31 3.53 13.87
C LYS A 104 -16.33 2.85 12.90
N PHE A 105 -15.17 3.46 12.70
CA PHE A 105 -14.07 2.85 11.96
C PHE A 105 -13.15 2.12 12.97
N GLY A 106 -13.41 0.83 13.16
CA GLY A 106 -12.68 -0.04 14.10
C GLY A 106 -11.33 -0.52 13.59
N GLY A 107 -10.83 -1.65 14.12
CA GLY A 107 -9.59 -2.28 13.65
C GLY A 107 -8.37 -1.35 13.71
N GLU A 108 -7.49 -1.46 12.74
CA GLU A 108 -6.24 -0.69 12.62
C GLU A 108 -6.47 0.83 12.55
N ILE A 109 -7.65 1.27 12.09
CA ILE A 109 -8.00 2.69 12.02
C ILE A 109 -8.14 3.25 13.44
N ALA A 110 -8.98 2.66 14.28
CA ALA A 110 -9.12 3.12 15.66
C ALA A 110 -7.90 2.76 16.52
N LEU A 111 -7.36 1.55 16.38
CA LEU A 111 -6.29 1.03 17.25
C LEU A 111 -4.92 1.63 16.97
N ILE A 112 -4.68 2.14 15.76
CA ILE A 112 -3.41 2.75 15.37
C ILE A 112 -3.65 4.16 14.81
N ALA A 113 -4.39 4.33 13.71
CA ALA A 113 -4.45 5.61 13.00
C ALA A 113 -4.98 6.76 13.89
N TYR A 114 -6.06 6.52 14.62
CA TYR A 114 -6.64 7.52 15.53
C TYR A 114 -5.73 7.79 16.73
N GLU A 115 -5.09 6.75 17.29
CA GLU A 115 -4.16 6.92 18.41
C GLU A 115 -2.91 7.72 17.98
N VAL A 116 -2.33 7.42 16.80
CA VAL A 116 -1.22 8.21 16.23
C VAL A 116 -1.67 9.64 16.02
N GLY A 117 -2.84 9.86 15.43
CA GLY A 117 -3.35 11.19 15.17
C GLY A 117 -3.53 12.00 16.46
N LYS A 118 -4.06 11.37 17.51
CA LYS A 118 -4.22 11.98 18.82
C LYS A 118 -2.87 12.33 19.47
N LEU A 119 -1.90 11.43 19.39
CA LEU A 119 -0.55 11.63 19.94
C LEU A 119 0.22 12.74 19.21
N ALA A 120 0.12 12.79 17.88
CA ALA A 120 0.82 13.75 17.03
C ALA A 120 0.06 15.07 16.81
N GLY A 121 -1.19 15.19 17.27
CA GLY A 121 -2.03 16.37 17.07
C GLY A 121 -2.51 16.55 15.62
N VAL A 122 -2.63 15.46 14.86
CA VAL A 122 -3.12 15.48 13.48
C VAL A 122 -4.59 15.86 13.47
N LYS A 123 -4.92 16.89 12.69
CA LYS A 123 -6.28 17.46 12.64
C LYS A 123 -7.23 16.73 11.69
N THR A 124 -6.69 16.04 10.69
CA THR A 124 -7.49 15.46 9.61
C THR A 124 -6.85 14.17 9.11
N ILE A 125 -7.69 13.14 8.97
CA ILE A 125 -7.34 11.83 8.40
C ILE A 125 -8.02 11.71 7.04
N TYR A 126 -7.31 11.18 6.04
CA TYR A 126 -7.81 11.01 4.69
C TYR A 126 -7.94 9.54 4.33
N GLY A 127 -9.13 9.13 3.93
CA GLY A 127 -9.35 7.92 3.17
C GLY A 127 -8.78 8.06 1.76
N ILE A 128 -7.99 7.05 1.34
CA ILE A 128 -7.38 6.97 0.00
C ILE A 128 -7.71 5.67 -0.74
N ASP A 129 -8.54 4.79 -0.16
CA ASP A 129 -8.85 3.49 -0.77
C ASP A 129 -9.61 3.63 -2.10
N GLU A 130 -9.55 2.58 -2.91
CA GLU A 130 -10.36 2.42 -4.10
C GLU A 130 -10.98 1.02 -4.13
N GLN A 131 -12.31 0.96 -4.17
CA GLN A 131 -13.05 -0.31 -4.12
C GLN A 131 -13.77 -0.65 -5.43
N GLN A 132 -13.89 0.27 -6.39
CA GLN A 132 -14.61 -0.01 -7.64
C GLN A 132 -13.88 -1.03 -8.52
N THR A 133 -12.55 -1.15 -8.36
CA THR A 133 -11.72 -2.14 -9.07
C THR A 133 -11.17 -3.25 -8.16
N ALA A 134 -11.71 -3.38 -6.94
CA ALA A 134 -11.24 -4.37 -5.98
C ALA A 134 -11.57 -5.83 -6.34
N ALA A 135 -12.56 -6.05 -7.23
CA ALA A 135 -12.88 -7.38 -7.71
C ALA A 135 -11.79 -7.88 -8.69
N TYR A 136 -10.97 -8.82 -8.23
CA TYR A 136 -10.05 -9.58 -9.06
C TYR A 136 -10.01 -11.04 -8.59
N ASN A 137 -9.73 -11.96 -9.51
CA ASN A 137 -9.70 -13.38 -9.23
C ASN A 137 -8.27 -13.84 -8.88
N TYR A 138 -7.92 -13.77 -7.60
CA TYR A 138 -6.64 -14.28 -7.09
C TYR A 138 -6.51 -15.80 -7.21
N ASN A 139 -7.62 -16.52 -7.41
CA ASN A 139 -7.68 -17.97 -7.46
C ASN A 139 -7.68 -18.53 -8.90
N ILE A 140 -7.55 -17.68 -9.92
CA ILE A 140 -7.60 -18.05 -11.35
C ILE A 140 -6.66 -19.23 -11.68
N ALA A 141 -5.50 -19.30 -11.03
CA ALA A 141 -4.52 -20.38 -11.19
C ALA A 141 -5.05 -21.78 -10.84
N ASN A 142 -6.04 -21.88 -9.95
CA ASN A 142 -6.66 -23.14 -9.56
C ASN A 142 -7.91 -23.47 -10.38
N GLU A 143 -8.41 -22.53 -11.18
CA GLU A 143 -9.63 -22.64 -11.97
C GLU A 143 -9.35 -22.94 -13.45
N LEU A 144 -8.17 -22.57 -13.94
CA LEU A 144 -7.77 -22.83 -15.32
C LEU A 144 -7.42 -24.30 -15.56
N GLU A 145 -8.08 -24.90 -16.55
CA GLU A 145 -7.68 -26.18 -17.15
C GLU A 145 -6.62 -25.96 -18.24
N ASN A 146 -5.75 -26.94 -18.50
CA ASN A 146 -4.75 -26.91 -19.58
C ASN A 146 -3.75 -25.73 -19.53
N GLN A 147 -3.34 -25.33 -18.32
CA GLN A 147 -2.32 -24.31 -18.13
C GLN A 147 -0.97 -24.71 -18.75
N VAL A 148 -0.25 -23.73 -19.30
CA VAL A 148 1.09 -23.94 -19.88
C VAL A 148 2.10 -24.31 -18.78
N ASP A 149 2.04 -23.61 -17.66
CA ASP A 149 2.84 -23.90 -16.47
C ASP A 149 1.91 -24.30 -15.32
N THR A 150 2.04 -25.55 -14.85
CA THR A 150 1.21 -26.09 -13.77
C THR A 150 1.92 -26.13 -12.42
N VAL A 151 3.19 -25.71 -12.36
CA VAL A 151 4.11 -25.97 -11.25
C VAL A 151 4.54 -24.68 -10.55
N THR A 152 4.89 -23.63 -11.28
CA THR A 152 5.52 -22.43 -10.70
C THR A 152 4.62 -21.75 -9.67
N TYR A 153 3.35 -21.49 -10.02
CA TYR A 153 2.37 -20.90 -9.09
C TYR A 153 2.23 -21.74 -7.82
N LYS A 154 1.99 -23.05 -7.95
CA LYS A 154 1.75 -23.96 -6.82
C LYS A 154 2.96 -24.07 -5.90
N ASN A 155 4.15 -24.21 -6.47
CA ASN A 155 5.39 -24.31 -5.70
C ASN A 155 5.69 -23.00 -4.95
N TYR A 156 5.53 -21.86 -5.61
CA TYR A 156 5.77 -20.57 -5.00
C TYR A 156 4.77 -20.29 -3.87
N MET A 157 3.47 -20.43 -4.14
CA MET A 157 2.43 -20.24 -3.12
C MET A 157 2.59 -21.20 -1.95
N GLY A 158 2.89 -22.48 -2.21
CA GLY A 158 3.16 -23.47 -1.17
C GLY A 158 4.39 -23.14 -0.31
N LYS A 159 5.44 -22.55 -0.91
CA LYS A 159 6.61 -22.06 -0.17
C LYS A 159 6.25 -20.86 0.71
N ILE A 160 5.56 -19.86 0.16
CA ILE A 160 5.19 -18.65 0.92
C ILE A 160 4.27 -19.00 2.10
N MET A 161 3.27 -19.86 1.90
CA MET A 161 2.39 -20.30 2.97
C MET A 161 3.14 -20.95 4.15
N LYS A 162 4.18 -21.74 3.87
CA LYS A 162 5.04 -22.33 4.90
C LYS A 162 5.86 -21.28 5.64
N GLU A 163 6.34 -20.25 4.94
CA GLU A 163 7.12 -19.15 5.53
C GLU A 163 6.30 -18.37 6.57
N PHE A 164 5.01 -18.15 6.31
CA PHE A 164 4.12 -17.38 7.20
C PHE A 164 3.38 -18.23 8.24
N THR A 165 3.61 -19.55 8.31
CA THR A 165 2.86 -20.46 9.21
C THR A 165 2.98 -20.09 10.70
N HIS A 166 4.10 -19.47 11.11
CA HIS A 166 4.34 -19.09 12.51
C HIS A 166 4.10 -17.60 12.79
N ILE A 167 3.55 -16.85 11.82
CA ILE A 167 3.36 -15.40 11.99
C ILE A 167 2.48 -15.09 13.19
N ASP A 168 1.44 -15.89 13.45
CA ASP A 168 0.47 -15.65 14.52
C ASP A 168 1.06 -15.75 15.93
N GLN A 169 2.19 -16.45 16.07
CA GLN A 169 2.89 -16.64 17.34
C GLN A 169 3.72 -15.43 17.77
N LEU A 170 3.98 -14.50 16.85
CA LEU A 170 4.75 -13.29 17.11
C LEU A 170 3.94 -12.25 17.90
N SER A 171 4.65 -11.34 18.58
CA SER A 171 4.03 -10.13 19.12
C SER A 171 3.47 -9.26 17.99
N ILE A 172 2.51 -8.37 18.27
CA ILE A 172 1.96 -7.48 17.23
C ILE A 172 3.07 -6.60 16.63
N LEU A 173 4.00 -6.10 17.45
CA LEU A 173 5.13 -5.31 16.96
C LEU A 173 6.01 -6.14 16.00
N ASP A 174 6.34 -7.38 16.36
CA ASP A 174 7.17 -8.23 15.51
C ASP A 174 6.46 -8.64 14.21
N LYS A 175 5.14 -8.91 14.25
CA LYS A 175 4.33 -9.12 13.04
C LYS A 175 4.43 -7.91 12.10
N LEU A 176 4.26 -6.71 12.63
CA LEU A 176 4.33 -5.47 11.86
C LEU A 176 5.75 -5.19 11.34
N LYS A 177 6.80 -5.51 12.11
CA LYS A 177 8.19 -5.50 11.62
C LYS A 177 8.37 -6.41 10.41
N VAL A 178 7.88 -7.65 10.49
CA VAL A 178 7.94 -8.61 9.38
C VAL A 178 7.17 -8.08 8.16
N PHE A 179 5.97 -7.53 8.36
CA PHE A 179 5.09 -7.06 7.28
C PHE A 179 5.64 -5.81 6.57
N ASN A 180 6.46 -5.02 7.25
CA ASN A 180 7.12 -3.83 6.69
C ASN A 180 8.57 -4.10 6.27
N HIS A 181 9.08 -5.33 6.39
CA HIS A 181 10.40 -5.67 5.90
C HIS A 181 10.41 -5.68 4.36
N LYS A 182 11.44 -5.08 3.75
CA LYS A 182 11.54 -4.92 2.30
C LYS A 182 11.31 -6.24 1.55
N GLU A 183 11.93 -7.34 1.99
CA GLU A 183 11.77 -8.64 1.34
C GLU A 183 10.33 -9.17 1.41
N THR A 184 9.65 -8.96 2.55
CA THR A 184 8.25 -9.36 2.74
C THR A 184 7.32 -8.57 1.83
N LEU A 185 7.53 -7.25 1.70
CA LEU A 185 6.75 -6.42 0.79
C LEU A 185 6.90 -6.90 -0.68
N GLN A 186 8.11 -7.25 -1.11
CA GLN A 186 8.29 -7.84 -2.46
C GLN A 186 7.53 -9.16 -2.62
N LYS A 187 7.49 -10.01 -1.58
CA LYS A 187 6.67 -11.23 -1.59
C LYS A 187 5.18 -10.90 -1.70
N PHE A 188 4.69 -9.84 -1.06
CA PHE A 188 3.29 -9.42 -1.17
C PHE A 188 2.91 -8.92 -2.57
N ILE A 189 3.81 -8.25 -3.29
CA ILE A 189 3.57 -7.94 -4.71
C ILE A 189 3.44 -9.23 -5.52
N ASN A 190 4.40 -10.15 -5.34
CA ASN A 190 4.41 -11.40 -6.07
C ASN A 190 3.15 -12.23 -5.85
N VAL A 191 2.75 -12.49 -4.59
CA VAL A 191 1.61 -13.38 -4.30
C VAL A 191 0.25 -12.80 -4.71
N ASN A 192 0.13 -11.46 -4.79
CA ASN A 192 -1.14 -10.81 -5.15
C ASN A 192 -1.23 -10.43 -6.64
N ALA A 193 -0.12 -10.43 -7.38
CA ALA A 193 -0.13 -10.07 -8.79
C ALA A 193 0.86 -10.89 -9.63
N ASP A 194 2.17 -10.69 -9.45
CA ASP A 194 3.16 -11.17 -10.44
C ASP A 194 3.18 -12.69 -10.62
N ILE A 195 2.86 -13.46 -9.57
CA ILE A 195 2.80 -14.93 -9.69
C ILE A 195 1.69 -15.40 -10.64
N LEU A 196 0.65 -14.58 -10.84
CA LEU A 196 -0.46 -14.91 -11.73
C LEU A 196 -0.05 -14.91 -13.20
N THR A 197 1.10 -14.32 -13.58
CA THR A 197 1.57 -14.37 -14.97
C THR A 197 1.94 -15.79 -15.44
N TYR A 198 2.09 -16.73 -14.51
CA TYR A 198 2.28 -18.16 -14.81
C TYR A 198 0.96 -18.91 -15.01
N SER A 199 -0.18 -18.27 -14.74
CA SER A 199 -1.52 -18.85 -14.79
C SER A 199 -2.19 -18.49 -16.11
N SER A 200 -1.83 -19.19 -17.19
CA SER A 200 -2.42 -18.96 -18.51
C SER A 200 -2.52 -20.23 -19.36
N THR A 201 -3.49 -20.23 -20.27
CA THR A 201 -3.55 -21.22 -21.35
C THR A 201 -2.73 -20.74 -22.56
N LYS A 202 -2.39 -21.66 -23.47
CA LYS A 202 -1.48 -21.35 -24.58
C LYS A 202 -2.04 -20.22 -25.46
N GLY A 203 -1.32 -19.09 -25.49
CA GLY A 203 -1.68 -17.91 -26.30
C GLY A 203 -2.62 -16.92 -25.62
N ASN A 204 -2.95 -17.13 -24.34
CA ASN A 204 -3.81 -16.26 -23.54
C ASN A 204 -3.04 -15.64 -22.35
N PHE A 205 -3.70 -14.75 -21.61
CA PHE A 205 -3.10 -13.92 -20.56
C PHE A 205 -3.96 -13.85 -19.28
N GLU A 206 -4.75 -14.89 -19.01
CA GLU A 206 -5.83 -14.85 -18.01
C GLU A 206 -5.35 -14.37 -16.63
N GLY A 207 -4.26 -14.93 -16.10
CA GLY A 207 -3.72 -14.48 -14.82
C GLY A 207 -3.06 -13.10 -14.87
N ALA A 208 -2.47 -12.69 -16.00
CA ALA A 208 -1.92 -11.35 -16.15
C ALA A 208 -3.03 -10.27 -16.22
N ASP A 209 -4.18 -10.60 -16.81
CA ASP A 209 -5.36 -9.73 -16.83
C ASP A 209 -5.92 -9.53 -15.42
N GLU A 210 -5.93 -10.56 -14.58
CA GLU A 210 -6.30 -10.44 -13.16
C GLU A 210 -5.27 -9.61 -12.36
N ALA A 211 -3.97 -9.86 -12.57
CA ALA A 211 -2.90 -9.07 -11.95
C ALA A 211 -3.01 -7.58 -12.29
N THR A 212 -3.36 -7.25 -13.53
CA THR A 212 -3.53 -5.86 -14.00
C THR A 212 -4.63 -5.13 -13.22
N LYS A 213 -5.70 -5.81 -12.81
CA LYS A 213 -6.76 -5.20 -11.98
C LYS A 213 -6.21 -4.78 -10.62
N PHE A 214 -5.40 -5.63 -9.99
CA PHE A 214 -4.83 -5.34 -8.68
C PHE A 214 -3.77 -4.22 -8.74
N TYR A 215 -2.91 -4.22 -9.77
CA TYR A 215 -2.04 -3.07 -10.06
C TYR A 215 -2.86 -1.78 -10.29
N GLY A 216 -3.96 -1.88 -11.05
CA GLY A 216 -4.88 -0.78 -11.32
C GLY A 216 -5.49 -0.18 -10.05
N ARG A 217 -5.97 -1.02 -9.12
CA ARG A 217 -6.47 -0.56 -7.81
C ARG A 217 -5.40 0.23 -7.05
N ASN A 218 -4.18 -0.29 -6.95
CA ASN A 218 -3.11 0.38 -6.21
C ASN A 218 -2.66 1.70 -6.87
N LEU A 219 -2.68 1.78 -8.21
CA LEU A 219 -2.47 3.04 -8.92
C LEU A 219 -3.57 4.08 -8.62
N ARG A 220 -4.83 3.64 -8.48
CA ARG A 220 -5.92 4.53 -8.09
C ARG A 220 -5.81 4.99 -6.64
N ILE A 221 -5.37 4.14 -5.72
CA ILE A 221 -5.06 4.53 -4.33
C ILE A 221 -3.97 5.62 -4.32
N LEU A 222 -2.90 5.46 -5.10
CA LEU A 222 -1.88 6.49 -5.27
C LEU A 222 -2.44 7.79 -5.88
N SER A 223 -3.37 7.67 -6.83
CA SER A 223 -4.07 8.83 -7.41
C SER A 223 -4.90 9.58 -6.36
N ASN A 224 -5.58 8.87 -5.47
CA ASN A 224 -6.30 9.48 -4.34
C ASN A 224 -5.35 10.21 -3.39
N LEU A 225 -4.21 9.59 -3.04
CA LEU A 225 -3.15 10.26 -2.27
C LEU A 225 -2.68 11.55 -2.94
N ASN A 226 -2.53 11.55 -4.27
CA ASN A 226 -2.08 12.72 -5.03
C ASN A 226 -3.10 13.88 -5.05
N GLN A 227 -4.38 13.61 -4.79
CA GLN A 227 -5.44 14.62 -4.73
C GLN A 227 -5.52 15.32 -3.36
N ILE A 228 -4.80 14.84 -2.35
CA ILE A 228 -4.76 15.47 -1.03
C ILE A 228 -3.93 16.78 -1.12
N PRO A 229 -4.47 17.92 -0.64
CA PRO A 229 -3.72 19.16 -0.60
C PRO A 229 -2.61 19.06 0.44
N VAL A 230 -1.36 19.22 -0.02
CA VAL A 230 -0.15 19.07 0.80
C VAL A 230 0.88 20.16 0.46
N THR A 231 1.73 20.46 1.43
CA THR A 231 2.88 21.37 1.33
C THR A 231 4.19 20.61 1.50
N ALA A 232 5.32 21.25 1.19
CA ALA A 232 6.64 20.64 1.36
C ALA A 232 7.02 20.42 2.84
N GLN A 233 6.27 20.99 3.78
CA GLN A 233 6.46 20.82 5.22
C GLN A 233 5.67 19.64 5.79
N ASP A 234 4.76 19.07 5.00
CA ASP A 234 3.94 17.95 5.46
C ASP A 234 4.72 16.65 5.58
N ARG A 235 4.25 15.81 6.50
CA ARG A 235 4.78 14.48 6.79
C ARG A 235 3.61 13.52 6.77
N ILE A 236 3.56 12.64 5.77
CA ILE A 236 2.41 11.77 5.53
C ILE A 236 2.69 10.39 6.10
N LEU A 237 1.81 9.92 6.97
CA LEU A 237 1.76 8.52 7.38
C LEU A 237 0.66 7.81 6.61
N LEU A 238 1.01 6.78 5.84
CA LEU A 238 0.04 5.87 5.21
C LEU A 238 -0.12 4.65 6.10
N ILE A 239 -1.37 4.27 6.40
CA ILE A 239 -1.71 3.05 7.14
C ILE A 239 -2.67 2.26 6.25
N THR A 240 -2.15 1.25 5.58
CA THR A 240 -2.90 0.42 4.62
C THR A 240 -2.58 -1.06 4.86
N GLY A 241 -3.38 -1.97 4.31
CA GLY A 241 -3.02 -3.38 4.30
C GLY A 241 -1.61 -3.60 3.74
N ALA A 242 -0.83 -4.52 4.30
CA ALA A 242 0.58 -4.70 3.94
C ALA A 242 0.79 -5.01 2.46
N THR A 243 -0.18 -5.67 1.83
CA THR A 243 -0.24 -5.82 0.38
C THR A 243 -0.28 -4.46 -0.34
N HIS A 244 -1.20 -3.56 0.03
CA HIS A 244 -1.29 -2.23 -0.58
C HIS A 244 -0.05 -1.38 -0.32
N ALA A 245 0.48 -1.43 0.91
CA ALA A 245 1.73 -0.78 1.26
C ALA A 245 2.88 -1.27 0.37
N ALA A 246 2.93 -2.54 -0.02
CA ALA A 246 3.97 -3.05 -0.91
C ALA A 246 3.96 -2.36 -2.30
N PHE A 247 2.80 -2.27 -2.94
CA PHE A 247 2.67 -1.60 -4.24
C PHE A 247 2.92 -0.08 -4.12
N LEU A 248 2.38 0.55 -3.09
CA LEU A 248 2.61 1.97 -2.82
C LEU A 248 4.10 2.26 -2.60
N GLY A 249 4.83 1.37 -1.92
CA GLY A 249 6.28 1.49 -1.71
C GLY A 249 7.03 1.59 -3.03
N GLU A 250 6.74 0.71 -3.98
CA GLU A 250 7.32 0.73 -5.33
C GLU A 250 7.02 2.05 -6.07
N PHE A 251 5.78 2.51 -6.02
CA PHE A 251 5.40 3.74 -6.71
C PHE A 251 6.02 4.99 -6.06
N LEU A 252 6.04 5.05 -4.73
CA LEU A 252 6.56 6.17 -3.95
C LEU A 252 8.08 6.28 -4.07
N GLN A 253 8.81 5.17 -4.12
CA GLN A 253 10.26 5.18 -4.29
C GLN A 253 10.69 5.87 -5.59
N ARG A 254 9.89 5.71 -6.66
CA ARG A 254 10.13 6.35 -7.97
C ARG A 254 9.47 7.72 -8.11
N SER A 255 8.81 8.22 -7.06
CA SER A 255 8.03 9.46 -7.15
C SER A 255 8.93 10.70 -7.28
N PRO A 256 8.60 11.65 -8.17
CA PRO A 256 9.24 12.96 -8.18
C PRO A 256 8.77 13.86 -7.01
N LYS A 257 7.61 13.56 -6.39
CA LYS A 257 6.95 14.38 -5.37
C LYS A 257 7.26 13.93 -3.94
N TYR A 258 7.37 12.61 -3.72
CA TYR A 258 7.48 12.02 -2.39
C TYR A 258 8.86 11.41 -2.14
N LYS A 259 9.30 11.48 -0.89
CA LYS A 259 10.47 10.79 -0.37
C LYS A 259 9.98 9.71 0.60
N LEU A 260 10.19 8.46 0.24
CA LEU A 260 9.87 7.33 1.10
C LEU A 260 10.83 7.30 2.31
N VAL A 261 10.27 7.11 3.50
CA VAL A 261 11.01 6.96 4.76
C VAL A 261 10.87 5.51 5.23
N GLU A 262 11.96 4.94 5.73
CA GLU A 262 12.02 3.53 6.14
C GLU A 262 11.23 3.31 7.44
N VAL A 263 10.24 2.44 7.40
CA VAL A 263 9.39 2.10 8.56
C VAL A 263 10.20 1.51 9.72
N ALA A 264 11.27 0.77 9.42
CA ALA A 264 12.13 0.16 10.42
C ALA A 264 12.77 1.20 11.38
N GLU A 265 12.96 2.44 10.94
CA GLU A 265 13.47 3.52 11.80
C GLU A 265 12.50 3.86 12.94
N TYR A 266 11.21 3.60 12.75
CA TYR A 266 10.09 3.95 13.65
C TYR A 266 9.39 2.75 14.26
N LEU A 267 9.91 1.53 14.13
CA LEU A 267 9.35 0.35 14.80
C LEU A 267 10.33 -0.26 15.80
N GLN A 268 11.23 0.52 16.40
CA GLN A 268 12.28 -0.03 17.27
C GLN A 268 11.72 -0.71 18.52
#